data_AF-A0A2Z1CFV5-F1
#
_entry.id   AF-A0A2Z1CFV5-F1
#
_cell.length_a   1.000
_cell.length_b   1.000
_cell.length_c   1.000
_cell.angle_alpha   90.00
_cell.angle_beta   90.00
_cell.angle_gamma   90.00
#
_symmetry.space_group_name_H-M   'P 1'
#
loop_
_entity.id
_entity.type
_entity.pdbx_description
1 polymer ?
#
loop_
_entity_poly.entity_id
_entity_poly.type
_entity_poly.pdbx_seq_one_letter_code
_entity_poly.pdbx_strand_id
1 'polypeptide(L)' 'MATFAFCDFEDALDVLRSAITEASITTLIDQIDQQFNAGYLDVSPAQWGHLASAVMVRLDHVRQSAPSV' A
#
# COMPACT_ATOMS: atom_id res chain seq x y z
N MET A 1 -1.04 -11.66 11.11
CA MET A 1 -0.93 -10.53 10.17
C MET A 1 -0.06 -10.98 9.02
N ALA A 2 -0.50 -10.80 7.78
CA ALA A 2 0.40 -10.94 6.65
C ALA A 2 1.41 -9.78 6.71
N THR A 3 2.69 -10.09 6.60
CA THR A 3 3.76 -9.09 6.53
C THR A 3 4.25 -9.06 5.10
N PHE A 4 4.19 -7.90 4.46
CA PHE A 4 4.75 -7.72 3.13
C PHE A 4 6.26 -7.51 3.24
N ALA A 5 7.03 -8.05 2.30
CA ALA A 5 8.45 -7.78 2.21
C ALA A 5 8.67 -6.58 1.29
N PHE A 6 9.18 -5.47 1.84
CA PHE A 6 9.66 -4.32 1.08
C PHE A 6 10.80 -3.66 1.88
N CYS A 7 11.82 -3.16 1.17
CA CYS A 7 12.98 -2.53 1.79
C CYS A 7 12.95 -1.00 1.68
N ASP A 8 12.21 -0.47 0.72
CA ASP A 8 12.02 0.96 0.52
C ASP A 8 10.59 1.29 0.05
N PHE A 9 10.35 2.58 -0.21
CA PHE A 9 9.04 3.07 -0.61
C PHE A 9 8.61 2.59 -2.01
N GLU A 10 9.55 2.42 -2.93
CA GLU A 10 9.23 1.97 -4.30
C GLU A 10 8.83 0.49 -4.29
N ASP A 11 9.54 -0.35 -3.52
CA ASP A 11 9.15 -1.73 -3.26
C ASP A 11 7.73 -1.81 -2.69
N ALA A 12 7.39 -0.92 -1.74
CA ALA A 12 6.06 -0.87 -1.15
C ALA A 12 4.98 -0.51 -2.20
N LEU A 13 5.29 0.38 -3.16
CA LEU A 13 4.38 0.69 -4.27
C LEU A 13 4.20 -0.50 -5.22
N ASP A 14 5.24 -1.29 -5.46
CA ASP A 14 5.12 -2.50 -6.27
C ASP A 14 4.29 -3.58 -5.56
N VAL A 15 4.45 -3.74 -4.25
CA VAL A 15 3.55 -4.59 -3.45
C VAL A 15 2.11 -4.09 -3.55
N LEU A 16 1.86 -2.78 -3.45
CA LEU A 16 0.53 -2.19 -3.59
C LEU A 16 -0.10 -2.54 -4.95
N ARG A 17 0.67 -2.43 -6.05
CA ARG A 17 0.20 -2.78 -7.39
C ARG A 17 -0.20 -4.25 -7.51
N SER A 18 0.45 -5.13 -6.75
CA SER A 18 0.13 -6.57 -6.72
C SER A 18 -1.06 -6.92 -5.82
N ALA A 19 -1.48 -6.03 -4.92
CA ALA A 19 -2.52 -6.31 -3.93
C ALA A 19 -3.88 -6.56 -4.58
N ILE A 20 -4.49 -7.73 -4.38
CA ILE A 20 -5.75 -8.13 -5.04
C ILE A 20 -7.01 -7.96 -4.17
N THR A 21 -6.86 -7.57 -2.91
CA THR A 21 -7.99 -7.36 -1.99
C THR A 21 -7.85 -6.04 -1.24
N GLU A 22 -8.98 -5.46 -0.79
CA GLU A 22 -8.97 -4.25 0.04
C GLU A 22 -8.20 -4.48 1.36
N ALA A 23 -8.36 -5.66 1.97
CA ALA A 23 -7.66 -6.01 3.21
C ALA A 23 -6.13 -6.04 3.04
N SER A 24 -5.63 -6.51 1.90
CA SER A 24 -4.20 -6.47 1.56
C SER A 24 -3.69 -5.04 1.42
N ILE A 25 -4.48 -4.15 0.81
CA ILE A 25 -4.15 -2.72 0.66
C ILE A 25 -4.06 -2.06 2.05
N THR A 26 -5.06 -2.26 2.91
CA THR A 26 -5.05 -1.71 4.28
C THR A 26 -3.85 -2.22 5.08
N THR A 27 -3.57 -3.53 5.03
CA THR A 27 -2.44 -4.13 5.75
C THR A 27 -1.10 -3.54 5.29
N LEU A 28 -0.95 -3.26 3.99
CA LEU A 28 0.25 -2.63 3.45
C LEU A 28 0.41 -1.20 3.96
N ILE A 29 -0.67 -0.41 3.96
CA ILE A 29 -0.64 0.97 4.47
C ILE A 29 -0.25 0.99 5.95
N ASP A 30 -0.84 0.12 6.77
CA ASP A 30 -0.51 -0.01 8.19
C ASP A 30 0.98 -0.36 8.38
N GLN A 31 1.52 -1.25 7.53
CA GLN A 31 2.92 -1.63 7.61
C GLN A 31 3.88 -0.50 7.19
N ILE A 32 3.52 0.31 6.18
CA ILE A 32 4.28 1.50 5.78
C ILE A 32 4.31 2.51 6.93
N ASP A 33 3.15 2.79 7.54
CA ASP A 33 3.04 3.70 8.69
C ASP A 33 3.88 3.22 9.88
N GLN A 34 3.81 1.93 10.22
CA GLN A 34 4.61 1.35 11.29
C GLN A 34 6.12 1.47 11.04
N GLN A 35 6.59 1.20 9.81
CA GLN A 35 8.00 1.30 9.48
C GLN A 35 8.50 2.74 9.44
N PHE A 36 7.67 3.68 8.97
CA PHE A 36 7.96 5.11 9.01
C PHE A 36 8.08 5.61 10.46
N ASN A 37 7.11 5.29 11.30
CA ASN A 37 7.11 5.70 12.71
C ASN A 37 8.25 5.06 13.52
N ALA A 38 8.72 3.87 13.11
CA ALA A 38 9.88 3.21 13.69
C ALA A 38 11.23 3.73 13.14
N GLY A 39 11.22 4.60 12.13
CA GLY A 39 12.43 5.14 11.49
C GLY A 39 13.16 4.17 10.56
N TYR A 40 12.51 3.06 10.18
CA TYR A 40 13.07 2.08 9.23
C TYR A 40 12.80 2.44 7.77
N LEU A 41 11.78 3.26 7.53
CA LEU A 41 11.40 3.72 6.20
C LEU A 41 11.34 5.24 6.19
N ASP A 42 12.10 5.87 5.29
CA ASP A 42 12.01 7.31 5.08
C ASP A 42 11.00 7.61 3.97
N VAL A 43 9.96 8.39 4.31
CA VAL A 43 8.87 8.74 3.41
C VAL A 43 8.66 10.25 3.48
N SER A 44 9.02 10.93 2.40
CA SER A 44 8.78 12.37 2.25
C SER A 44 7.28 12.68 2.12
N PRO A 45 6.85 13.93 2.41
CA PRO A 45 5.47 14.35 2.20
C PRO A 45 4.96 14.14 0.77
N ALA A 46 5.83 14.28 -0.24
CA ALA A 46 5.49 14.02 -1.63
C ALA A 46 5.19 12.53 -1.86
N GLN A 47 6.01 11.63 -1.31
CA GLN A 47 5.81 10.18 -1.38
C GLN A 47 4.49 9.77 -0.71
N TRP A 48 4.11 10.38 0.41
CA TRP A 48 2.78 10.17 1.00
C TRP A 48 1.63 10.56 0.05
N GLY A 49 1.77 11.68 -0.65
CA GLY A 49 0.80 12.08 -1.68
C GLY A 49 0.72 11.09 -2.85
N HIS A 50 1.87 10.56 -3.29
CA HIS A 50 1.94 9.51 -4.31
C HIS A 50 1.29 8.20 -3.84
N LEU A 51 1.56 7.78 -2.60
CA LEU A 51 0.96 6.59 -2.01
C LEU A 51 -0.56 6.71 -1.95
N ALA A 52 -1.09 7.82 -1.44
CA ALA A 52 -2.53 8.04 -1.36
C ALA A 52 -3.19 7.94 -2.75
N SER A 53 -2.58 8.53 -3.77
CA SER A 53 -3.08 8.44 -5.15
C SER A 53 -3.03 7.02 -5.69
N ALA A 54 -1.93 6.30 -5.48
CA ALA A 54 -1.78 4.91 -5.90
C ALA A 54 -2.78 3.97 -5.22
N VAL A 55 -3.04 4.19 -3.92
CA VAL A 55 -4.03 3.45 -3.14
C VAL A 55 -5.42 3.65 -3.71
N MET A 56 -5.83 4.89 -4.01
CA MET A 56 -7.14 5.18 -4.59
C MET A 56 -7.34 4.46 -5.93
N VAL A 57 -6.34 4.53 -6.83
CA VAL A 57 -6.38 3.85 -8.13
C VAL A 57 -6.47 2.32 -7.95
N ARG A 58 -5.68 1.76 -7.04
CA ARG A 58 -5.68 0.30 -6.83
C ARG A 58 -6.98 -0.18 -6.18
N LEU A 59 -7.51 0.57 -5.22
CA LEU A 59 -8.76 0.23 -4.54
C LEU A 59 -9.94 0.23 -5.52
N ASP A 60 -10.02 1.22 -6.40
CA ASP A 60 -11.02 1.26 -7.47
C ASP A 60 -10.92 0.02 -8.38
N HIS A 61 -9.71 -0.34 -8.81
CA HIS A 61 -9.49 -1.54 -9.62
C HIS A 61 -9.91 -2.84 -8.91
N VAL A 62 -9.56 -3.00 -7.62
CA VAL A 62 -9.95 -4.16 -6.82
C VAL A 62 -11.47 -4.25 -6.70
N ARG A 63 -12.16 -3.12 -6.48
CA ARG A 63 -13.62 -3.06 -6.40
C ARG A 63 -14.31 -3.42 -7.71
N GLN A 64 -13.80 -2.94 -8.83
CA GLN A 64 -14.33 -3.28 -10.16
C GLN A 64 -14.10 -4.74 -10.52
N SER A 65 -13.01 -5.33 -10.02
CA SER A 65 -12.66 -6.73 -10.27
C SER A 65 -13.35 -7.70 -9.31
N ALA A 66 -13.94 -7.20 -8.21
CA ALA A 66 -14.71 -8.01 -7.29
C ALA A 66 -16.04 -8.41 -7.97
N PRO A 67 -16.38 -9.71 -8.04
CA PRO A 67 -17.64 -10.14 -8.64
C PRO A 67 -18.79 -9.50 -7.87
N SER A 68 -19.70 -8.86 -8.60
CA SER A 68 -20.97 -8.39 -8.06
C SER A 68 -21.72 -9.62 -7.50
N VAL A 69 -21.80 -9.71 -6.18
CA VAL A 69 -22.70 -10.65 -5.50
C VAL A 69 -24.15 -10.29 -5.79
#